data_AF-A0A928I0F0-F1
#
_entry.id   AF-A0A928I0F0-F1
#
_cell.length_a   1.000
_cell.length_b   1.000
_cell.length_c   1.000
_cell.angle_alpha   90.00
_cell.angle_beta   90.00
_cell.angle_gamma   90.00
#
_symmetry.space_group_name_H-M   'P 1'
#
loop_
_entity.id
_entity.type
_entity.pdbx_description
1 polymer ?
#
loop_
_entity_poly.entity_id
_entity_poly.type
_entity_poly.pdbx_seq_one_letter_code
_entity_poly.pdbx_strand_id
1 'polypeptide(L)'
;MQNLLFDELCIKRTKKLFWMFEMACVAILSVVYTPLYLLLSSNVVWRGSVLLFLMTELLEPLIDFAFYWGSFAFLIYVYLRFGKKKIGKFVLIYIAAVLAKYLLTLLAGYLMMSFPNSTAFWSEEVPSALFSIGMDCLQMFVVLLLINFCCHRPMLLAKRYPKGAEGEEMLADCFPIEGLFRLKKPLPKLCFFAALVPSGVRVLSRLYYDIFFWGLPTDASEWLLIATYYIGDIATLFIGYFVLLYLMQMFYTEETKKKIEFES
;
A
#
# COMPACT_ATOMS: atom_id res chain seq x y z
N MET A 1 -34.43 -2.72 -8.16
CA MET A 1 -33.70 -3.11 -9.39
C MET A 1 -32.64 -2.07 -9.77
N GLN A 2 -32.94 -0.76 -9.73
CA GLN A 2 -31.98 0.34 -9.96
C GLN A 2 -30.73 0.31 -9.04
N ASN A 3 -30.89 0.06 -7.74
CA ASN A 3 -29.75 0.00 -6.81
C ASN A 3 -28.75 -1.13 -7.11
N LEU A 4 -29.23 -2.27 -7.63
CA LEU A 4 -28.35 -3.39 -8.01
C LEU A 4 -27.52 -3.05 -9.25
N LEU A 5 -28.13 -2.36 -10.22
CA LEU A 5 -27.45 -1.89 -11.42
C LEU A 5 -26.38 -0.84 -11.09
N PHE A 6 -26.69 0.10 -10.19
CA PHE A 6 -25.74 1.10 -9.72
C PHE A 6 -24.54 0.48 -8.98
N ASP A 7 -24.80 -0.50 -8.10
CA ASP A 7 -23.73 -1.21 -7.39
C ASP A 7 -22.81 -1.99 -8.36
N GLU A 8 -23.35 -2.61 -9.41
CA GLU A 8 -22.53 -3.28 -10.43
C GLU A 8 -21.65 -2.31 -11.23
N LEU A 9 -22.21 -1.15 -11.61
CA LEU A 9 -21.45 -0.08 -12.29
C LEU A 9 -20.32 0.46 -11.40
N CYS A 10 -20.61 0.70 -10.12
CA CYS A 10 -19.62 1.13 -9.14
C CYS A 10 -18.51 0.09 -8.97
N ILE A 11 -18.83 -1.19 -8.79
CA ILE A 11 -17.83 -2.26 -8.70
C ILE A 11 -16.94 -2.30 -9.95
N LYS A 12 -17.53 -2.21 -11.15
CA LYS A 12 -16.79 -2.25 -12.41
C LYS A 12 -15.82 -1.06 -12.52
N ARG A 13 -16.27 0.13 -12.13
CA ARG A 13 -15.45 1.35 -12.11
C ARG A 13 -14.33 1.26 -11.08
N THR A 14 -14.64 0.89 -9.84
CA THR A 14 -13.64 0.74 -8.76
C THR A 14 -12.60 -0.32 -9.13
N LYS A 15 -13.01 -1.45 -9.73
CA LYS A 15 -12.08 -2.47 -10.22
C LYS A 15 -11.15 -1.92 -11.31
N LYS A 16 -11.68 -1.14 -12.26
CA LYS A 16 -10.87 -0.51 -13.32
C LYS A 16 -9.87 0.48 -12.73
N LEU A 17 -10.32 1.37 -11.84
CA LEU A 17 -9.45 2.34 -11.16
C LEU A 17 -8.35 1.65 -10.36
N PHE A 18 -8.71 0.61 -9.62
CA PHE A 18 -7.76 -0.17 -8.84
C PHE A 18 -6.70 -0.80 -9.73
N TRP A 19 -7.11 -1.50 -10.79
CA TRP A 19 -6.17 -2.12 -11.73
C TRP A 19 -5.26 -1.08 -12.40
N MET A 20 -5.80 0.07 -12.83
CA MET A 20 -4.98 1.14 -13.42
C MET A 20 -3.96 1.71 -12.43
N PHE A 21 -4.36 1.90 -11.17
CA PHE A 21 -3.48 2.38 -10.10
C PHE A 21 -2.33 1.40 -9.85
N GLU A 22 -2.66 0.12 -9.63
CA GLU A 22 -1.69 -0.96 -9.40
C GLU A 22 -0.68 -1.06 -10.56
N MET A 23 -1.17 -1.11 -11.79
CA MET A 23 -0.30 -1.19 -12.97
C MET A 23 0.55 0.07 -13.17
N ALA A 24 0.05 1.25 -12.81
CA ALA A 24 0.82 2.50 -12.87
C ALA A 24 1.99 2.47 -11.87
N CYS A 25 1.74 2.06 -10.62
CA CYS A 25 2.80 1.87 -9.63
C CYS A 25 3.83 0.83 -10.08
N VAL A 26 3.38 -0.32 -10.60
CA VAL A 26 4.26 -1.36 -11.14
C VAL A 26 5.12 -0.83 -12.29
N ALA A 27 4.53 -0.07 -13.22
CA ALA A 27 5.26 0.52 -14.34
C ALA A 27 6.31 1.54 -13.86
N ILE A 28 5.93 2.44 -12.95
CA ILE A 28 6.84 3.43 -12.38
C ILE A 28 8.01 2.75 -11.67
N LEU A 29 7.74 1.74 -10.82
CA LEU A 29 8.80 1.08 -10.05
C LEU A 29 9.70 0.18 -10.92
N SER A 30 9.10 -0.67 -11.75
CA SER A 30 9.81 -1.77 -12.40
C SER A 30 10.36 -1.38 -13.77
N VAL A 31 9.68 -0.46 -14.48
CA VAL A 31 10.05 -0.08 -15.85
C VAL A 31 10.80 1.25 -15.88
N VAL A 32 10.54 2.16 -14.95
CA VAL A 32 11.20 3.48 -14.91
C VAL A 32 12.28 3.53 -13.83
N TYR A 33 11.91 3.30 -12.56
CA TYR A 33 12.82 3.44 -11.44
C TYR A 33 13.93 2.39 -11.47
N THR A 34 13.59 1.10 -11.60
CA THR A 34 14.59 0.01 -11.55
C THR A 34 15.68 0.18 -12.62
N PRO A 35 15.37 0.39 -13.92
CA PRO A 35 16.41 0.59 -14.93
C PRO A 35 17.25 1.84 -14.68
N LEU A 36 16.62 2.94 -14.25
CA LEU A 36 17.32 4.18 -13.95
C LEU A 36 18.29 4.00 -12.77
N TYR A 37 17.83 3.32 -11.71
CA TYR A 37 18.65 2.99 -10.55
C TYR A 37 19.86 2.15 -10.96
N LEU A 38 19.66 1.08 -11.74
CA LEU A 38 20.76 0.21 -12.20
C LEU A 38 21.77 0.95 -13.09
N LEU A 39 21.31 1.87 -13.95
CA LEU A 39 22.20 2.71 -14.77
C LEU A 39 23.05 3.65 -13.93
N LEU A 40 22.46 4.25 -12.90
CA LEU A 40 23.16 5.19 -12.04
C LEU A 40 24.08 4.47 -11.05
N SER A 41 23.66 3.33 -10.48
CA SER A 41 24.43 2.56 -9.50
C SER A 41 25.67 1.92 -10.12
N SER A 42 25.59 1.50 -11.39
CA SER A 42 26.71 0.91 -12.13
C SER A 42 27.75 1.94 -12.59
N ASN A 43 27.42 3.22 -12.56
CA ASN A 43 28.32 4.29 -13.00
C ASN A 43 29.12 4.85 -11.82
N VAL A 44 30.45 4.73 -11.90
CA VAL A 44 31.39 5.20 -10.87
C VAL A 44 31.24 6.70 -10.58
N VAL A 45 30.82 7.51 -11.56
CA VAL A 45 30.61 8.96 -11.40
C VAL A 45 29.45 9.26 -10.46
N TRP A 46 28.40 8.44 -10.47
CA TRP A 46 27.19 8.65 -9.69
C TRP A 46 27.18 7.89 -8.37
N ARG A 47 28.19 7.03 -8.15
CA ARG A 47 28.36 6.23 -6.95
C ARG A 47 28.64 7.16 -5.77
N GLY A 48 27.70 7.21 -4.81
CA GLY A 48 27.76 8.13 -3.66
C GLY A 48 27.21 9.54 -3.92
N SER A 49 26.60 9.77 -5.09
CA SER A 49 25.93 11.05 -5.37
C SER A 49 24.66 11.24 -4.54
N VAL A 50 24.32 12.50 -4.26
CA VAL A 50 23.03 12.88 -3.63
C VAL A 50 21.84 12.37 -4.45
N LEU A 51 21.97 12.27 -5.78
CA LEU A 51 20.92 11.75 -6.65
C LEU A 51 20.61 10.28 -6.35
N LEU A 52 21.64 9.43 -6.24
CA LEU A 52 21.46 8.01 -5.93
C LEU A 52 20.88 7.81 -4.52
N PHE A 53 21.30 8.67 -3.57
CA PHE A 53 20.71 8.71 -2.23
C PHE A 53 19.22 9.09 -2.26
N LEU A 54 18.83 10.14 -2.99
CA LEU A 54 17.43 10.55 -3.11
C LEU A 54 16.58 9.47 -3.78
N MET A 55 17.14 8.74 -4.75
CA MET A 55 16.41 7.65 -5.40
C MET A 55 16.12 6.51 -4.43
N THR A 56 17.13 6.05 -3.70
CA THR A 56 17.03 4.88 -2.80
C THR A 56 16.32 5.20 -1.47
N GLU A 57 16.60 6.35 -0.86
CA GLU A 57 16.10 6.67 0.48
C GLU A 57 14.78 7.45 0.47
N LEU A 58 14.39 8.05 -0.67
CA LEU A 58 13.17 8.85 -0.76
C LEU A 58 12.21 8.32 -1.84
N LEU A 59 12.66 8.20 -3.09
CA LEU A 59 11.78 7.93 -4.22
C LEU A 59 11.21 6.51 -4.20
N GLU A 60 12.05 5.48 -4.06
CA GLU A 60 11.60 4.09 -3.96
C GLU A 60 10.64 3.85 -2.78
N PRO A 61 10.98 4.27 -1.55
CA PRO A 61 10.07 4.19 -0.42
C PRO A 61 8.73 4.87 -0.69
N LEU A 62 8.74 6.05 -1.31
CA LEU A 62 7.54 6.80 -1.62
C LEU A 62 6.65 6.06 -2.62
N ILE A 63 7.22 5.43 -3.64
CA ILE A 63 6.49 4.63 -4.62
C ILE A 63 5.90 3.38 -3.94
N ASP A 64 6.68 2.69 -3.12
CA ASP A 64 6.22 1.51 -2.39
C ASP A 64 5.11 1.87 -1.38
N PHE A 65 5.26 2.93 -0.61
CA PHE A 65 4.21 3.40 0.30
C PHE A 65 2.95 3.83 -0.46
N ALA A 66 3.09 4.50 -1.60
CA ALA A 66 1.96 4.85 -2.45
C ALA A 66 1.23 3.58 -2.92
N PHE A 67 1.98 2.57 -3.39
CA PHE A 67 1.44 1.27 -3.77
C PHE A 67 0.64 0.67 -2.60
N TYR A 68 1.25 0.47 -1.43
CA TYR A 68 0.57 -0.12 -0.27
C TYR A 68 -0.64 0.66 0.22
N TRP A 69 -0.51 1.98 0.44
CA TRP A 69 -1.60 2.78 0.96
C TRP A 69 -2.76 2.88 -0.04
N GLY A 70 -2.45 3.00 -1.33
CA GLY A 70 -3.45 2.92 -2.38
C GLY A 70 -4.18 1.58 -2.34
N SER A 71 -3.45 0.46 -2.33
CA SER A 71 -4.05 -0.87 -2.28
C SER A 71 -4.92 -1.09 -1.06
N PHE A 72 -4.45 -0.69 0.12
CA PHE A 72 -5.21 -0.82 1.35
C PHE A 72 -6.46 0.05 1.34
N ALA A 73 -6.38 1.28 0.85
CA ALA A 73 -7.57 2.14 0.72
C ALA A 73 -8.64 1.50 -0.17
N PHE A 74 -8.26 0.96 -1.33
CA PHE A 74 -9.20 0.26 -2.20
C PHE A 74 -9.81 -0.98 -1.54
N LEU A 75 -9.00 -1.79 -0.85
CA LEU A 75 -9.48 -3.00 -0.16
C LEU A 75 -10.43 -2.65 1.00
N ILE A 76 -10.10 -1.65 1.80
CA ILE A 76 -10.93 -1.15 2.90
C ILE A 76 -12.26 -0.64 2.34
N TYR A 77 -12.22 0.21 1.31
CA TYR A 77 -13.41 0.76 0.65
C TYR A 77 -14.31 -0.36 0.09
N VAL A 78 -13.74 -1.29 -0.67
CA VAL A 78 -14.49 -2.41 -1.27
C VAL A 78 -15.10 -3.29 -0.19
N TYR A 79 -14.38 -3.54 0.91
CA TYR A 79 -14.92 -4.33 2.00
C TYR A 79 -16.10 -3.64 2.67
N LEU A 80 -15.96 -2.36 3.02
CA LEU A 80 -17.00 -1.59 3.68
C LEU A 80 -18.25 -1.46 2.79
N ARG A 81 -18.06 -1.22 1.49
CA ARG A 81 -19.16 -0.93 0.57
C ARG A 81 -19.85 -2.18 0.01
N PHE A 82 -19.07 -3.15 -0.47
CA PHE A 82 -19.58 -4.32 -1.20
C PHE A 82 -19.51 -5.62 -0.38
N GLY A 83 -18.84 -5.57 0.77
CA GLY A 83 -18.68 -6.71 1.67
C GLY A 83 -17.66 -7.76 1.24
N LYS A 84 -17.43 -8.71 2.14
CA LYS A 84 -16.42 -9.77 2.02
C LYS A 84 -16.48 -10.60 0.73
N LYS A 85 -17.66 -10.78 0.11
CA LYS A 85 -17.80 -11.64 -1.09
C LYS A 85 -17.11 -11.04 -2.32
N LYS A 86 -16.99 -9.72 -2.42
CA LYS A 86 -16.46 -9.04 -3.62
C LYS A 86 -14.97 -8.73 -3.53
N ILE A 87 -14.40 -8.72 -2.32
CA ILE A 87 -12.98 -8.38 -2.09
C ILE A 87 -12.00 -9.33 -2.78
N GLY A 88 -12.36 -10.62 -2.94
CA GLY A 88 -11.45 -11.62 -3.54
C GLY A 88 -10.97 -11.25 -4.93
N LYS A 89 -11.78 -10.56 -5.74
CA LYS A 89 -11.37 -10.08 -7.07
C LYS A 89 -10.31 -8.99 -7.00
N PHE A 90 -10.33 -8.16 -5.96
CA PHE A 90 -9.34 -7.11 -5.73
C PHE A 90 -8.05 -7.71 -5.17
N VAL A 91 -8.15 -8.68 -4.27
CA VAL A 91 -7.00 -9.46 -3.79
C VAL A 91 -6.26 -10.13 -4.95
N LEU A 92 -6.97 -10.72 -5.90
CA LEU A 92 -6.33 -11.31 -7.09
C LEU A 92 -5.62 -10.28 -7.97
N ILE A 93 -6.19 -9.07 -8.12
CA ILE A 93 -5.53 -7.98 -8.87
C ILE A 93 -4.24 -7.56 -8.16
N TYR A 94 -4.29 -7.40 -6.84
CA TYR A 94 -3.10 -7.06 -6.06
C TYR A 94 -2.01 -8.13 -6.18
N ILE A 95 -2.36 -9.41 -6.01
CA ILE A 95 -1.39 -10.51 -6.17
C ILE A 95 -0.77 -10.50 -7.57
N ALA A 96 -1.59 -10.30 -8.61
CA ALA A 96 -1.09 -10.19 -9.97
C ALA A 96 -0.16 -8.97 -10.16
N ALA A 97 -0.45 -7.84 -9.52
CA ALA A 97 0.38 -6.65 -9.56
C ALA A 97 1.72 -6.86 -8.83
N VAL A 98 1.71 -7.48 -7.65
CA VAL A 98 2.92 -7.87 -6.90
C VAL A 98 3.78 -8.81 -7.75
N LEU A 99 3.19 -9.86 -8.34
CA LEU A 99 3.93 -10.75 -9.23
C LEU A 99 4.52 -10.00 -10.43
N ALA A 100 3.75 -9.12 -11.06
CA ALA A 100 4.21 -8.31 -12.19
C ALA A 100 5.37 -7.37 -11.79
N LYS A 101 5.29 -6.72 -10.61
CA LYS A 101 6.36 -5.89 -10.04
C LYS A 101 7.69 -6.66 -10.03
N TYR A 102 7.74 -7.79 -9.32
CA TYR A 102 8.99 -8.53 -9.15
C TYR A 102 9.47 -9.21 -10.43
N LEU A 103 8.56 -9.72 -11.28
CA LEU A 103 8.95 -10.31 -12.56
C LEU A 103 9.58 -9.26 -13.51
N LEU A 104 9.02 -8.05 -13.56
CA LEU A 104 9.56 -6.98 -14.38
C LEU A 104 10.88 -6.44 -13.81
N THR A 105 11.01 -6.33 -12.49
CA THR A 105 12.27 -5.97 -11.83
C THR A 105 13.37 -7.00 -12.12
N LEU A 106 13.06 -8.30 -12.01
CA LEU A 106 14.01 -9.38 -12.36
C LEU A 106 14.41 -9.31 -13.84
N LEU A 107 13.45 -9.08 -14.72
CA LEU A 107 13.72 -8.94 -16.15
C LEU A 107 14.65 -7.74 -16.44
N ALA A 108 14.39 -6.59 -15.81
CA ALA A 108 15.24 -5.42 -15.93
C ALA A 108 16.67 -5.69 -15.41
N GLY A 109 16.81 -6.29 -14.23
CA GLY A 109 18.10 -6.69 -13.67
C GLY A 109 18.87 -7.65 -14.58
N TYR A 110 18.18 -8.66 -15.11
CA TYR A 110 18.77 -9.62 -16.04
C TYR A 110 19.29 -8.95 -17.31
N LEU A 111 18.46 -8.14 -17.98
CA LEU A 111 18.81 -7.48 -19.23
C LEU A 111 19.98 -6.49 -19.08
N MET A 112 20.09 -5.84 -17.93
CA MET A 112 21.03 -4.73 -17.74
C MET A 112 22.35 -5.15 -17.11
N MET A 113 22.35 -6.17 -16.26
CA MET A 113 23.56 -6.54 -15.50
C MET A 113 24.13 -7.92 -15.84
N SER A 114 23.31 -8.86 -16.31
CA SER A 114 23.69 -10.28 -16.38
C SER A 114 23.43 -10.94 -17.73
N PHE A 115 22.93 -10.21 -18.72
CA PHE A 115 22.75 -10.75 -20.06
C PHE A 115 24.10 -10.81 -20.80
N PRO A 116 24.52 -11.97 -21.37
CA PRO A 116 23.84 -13.26 -21.39
C PRO A 116 24.28 -14.27 -20.30
N ASN A 117 25.33 -14.00 -19.53
CA ASN A 117 25.89 -14.95 -18.54
C ASN A 117 25.21 -14.80 -17.17
N SER A 118 24.39 -15.78 -16.79
CA SER A 118 23.33 -15.55 -15.79
C SER A 118 23.16 -16.57 -14.67
N THR A 119 24.00 -17.62 -14.60
CA THR A 119 23.79 -18.68 -13.59
C THR A 119 23.89 -18.17 -12.15
N ALA A 120 24.80 -17.22 -11.86
CA ALA A 120 24.91 -16.57 -10.56
C ALA A 120 23.73 -15.63 -10.25
N PHE A 121 23.28 -14.85 -11.25
CA PHE A 121 22.17 -13.91 -11.12
C PHE A 121 20.89 -14.62 -10.67
N TRP A 122 20.50 -15.71 -11.34
CA TRP A 122 19.28 -16.44 -11.01
C TRP A 122 19.33 -17.09 -9.62
N SER A 123 20.52 -17.50 -9.15
CA SER A 123 20.66 -18.11 -7.82
C SER A 123 20.52 -17.12 -6.67
N GLU A 124 20.84 -15.84 -6.88
CA GLU A 124 20.79 -14.80 -5.83
C GLU A 124 19.48 -14.00 -5.88
N GLU A 125 19.04 -13.62 -7.09
CA GLU A 125 17.93 -12.68 -7.26
C GLU A 125 16.55 -13.35 -7.14
N VAL A 126 16.41 -14.61 -7.58
CA VAL A 126 15.12 -15.32 -7.52
C VAL A 126 14.67 -15.58 -6.09
N PRO A 127 15.52 -16.10 -5.17
CA PRO A 127 15.13 -16.26 -3.78
C PRO A 127 14.75 -14.92 -3.11
N SER A 128 15.49 -13.86 -3.41
CA SER A 128 15.21 -12.51 -2.90
C SER A 128 13.85 -11.99 -3.38
N ALA A 129 13.55 -12.15 -4.66
CA ALA A 129 12.25 -11.78 -5.23
C ALA A 129 11.10 -12.60 -4.64
N LEU A 130 11.27 -13.91 -4.47
CA LEU A 130 10.26 -14.78 -3.85
C LEU A 130 9.98 -14.41 -2.39
N PHE A 131 11.04 -14.13 -1.63
CA PHE A 131 10.92 -13.64 -0.26
C PHE A 131 10.12 -12.33 -0.20
N SER A 132 10.45 -11.39 -1.10
CA SER A 132 9.78 -10.10 -1.19
C SER A 132 8.30 -10.22 -1.58
N ILE A 133 7.98 -11.06 -2.57
CA ILE A 133 6.58 -11.40 -2.91
C ILE A 133 5.83 -11.95 -1.68
N GLY A 134 6.49 -12.83 -0.91
CA GLY A 134 5.94 -13.39 0.32
C GLY A 134 5.63 -12.32 1.36
N MET A 135 6.53 -11.36 1.54
CA MET A 135 6.35 -10.23 2.46
C MET A 135 5.22 -9.30 2.03
N ASP A 136 5.10 -8.94 0.75
CA ASP A 136 4.01 -8.12 0.22
C ASP A 136 2.66 -8.82 0.42
N CYS A 137 2.60 -10.12 0.13
CA CYS A 137 1.40 -10.93 0.36
C CYS A 137 1.03 -11.02 1.85
N LEU A 138 2.02 -11.16 2.73
CA LEU A 138 1.82 -11.21 4.18
C LEU A 138 1.26 -9.88 4.70
N GLN A 139 1.80 -8.75 4.25
CA GLN A 139 1.30 -7.42 4.61
C GLN A 139 -0.16 -7.25 4.21
N MET A 140 -0.52 -7.60 2.97
CA MET A 140 -1.91 -7.58 2.53
C MET A 140 -2.79 -8.51 3.39
N PHE A 141 -2.31 -9.72 3.70
CA PHE A 141 -3.04 -10.67 4.53
C PHE A 141 -3.34 -10.10 5.93
N VAL A 142 -2.35 -9.45 6.57
CA VAL A 142 -2.54 -8.76 7.85
C VAL A 142 -3.60 -7.66 7.72
N VAL A 143 -3.57 -6.85 6.67
CA VAL A 143 -4.61 -5.82 6.44
C VAL A 143 -5.99 -6.42 6.25
N LEU A 144 -6.12 -7.54 5.52
CA LEU A 144 -7.40 -8.25 5.39
C LEU A 144 -7.91 -8.78 6.74
N LEU A 145 -7.02 -9.24 7.63
CA LEU A 145 -7.38 -9.61 8.99
C LEU A 145 -7.84 -8.40 9.81
N LEU A 146 -7.12 -7.27 9.72
CA LEU A 146 -7.49 -6.03 10.39
C LEU A 146 -8.85 -5.50 9.94
N ILE A 147 -9.13 -5.55 8.63
CA ILE A 147 -10.43 -5.19 8.06
C ILE A 147 -11.52 -6.06 8.67
N ASN A 148 -11.33 -7.38 8.70
CA ASN A 148 -12.30 -8.28 9.31
C ASN A 148 -12.46 -7.98 10.82
N PHE A 149 -11.37 -7.79 11.56
CA PHE A 149 -11.46 -7.56 13.00
C PHE A 149 -12.13 -6.22 13.35
N CYS A 150 -11.77 -5.13 12.66
CA CYS A 150 -12.27 -3.79 12.95
C CYS A 150 -13.67 -3.53 12.40
N CYS A 151 -14.03 -4.13 11.25
CA CYS A 151 -15.27 -3.81 10.54
C CYS A 151 -16.36 -4.89 10.62
N HIS A 152 -16.06 -6.10 11.10
CA HIS A 152 -17.05 -7.18 11.11
C HIS A 152 -18.26 -6.89 12.00
N ARG A 153 -18.06 -6.41 13.24
CA ARG A 153 -19.16 -6.02 14.13
C ARG A 153 -20.00 -4.85 13.62
N PRO A 154 -19.43 -3.68 13.25
CA PRO A 154 -20.22 -2.56 12.76
C PRO A 154 -20.96 -2.88 11.45
N MET A 155 -20.38 -3.67 10.54
CA MET A 155 -21.10 -4.12 9.34
C MET A 155 -22.23 -5.11 9.62
N LEU A 156 -22.08 -6.00 10.62
CA LEU A 156 -23.17 -6.91 11.02
C LEU A 156 -24.35 -6.13 11.62
N LEU A 157 -24.07 -5.05 12.36
CA LEU A 157 -25.08 -4.16 12.91
C LEU A 157 -25.77 -3.37 11.80
N ALA A 158 -25.03 -2.77 10.87
CA ALA A 158 -25.58 -2.06 9.71
C ALA A 158 -26.45 -2.98 8.81
N LYS A 159 -26.09 -4.26 8.67
CA LYS A 159 -26.92 -5.25 7.94
C LYS A 159 -28.18 -5.70 8.69
N ARG A 160 -28.21 -5.62 10.03
CA ARG A 160 -29.39 -5.94 10.84
C ARG A 160 -30.43 -4.84 10.84
N TYR A 161 -30.02 -3.59 10.58
CA TYR A 161 -30.91 -2.42 10.49
C TYR A 161 -30.86 -1.76 9.10
N PRO A 162 -31.32 -2.45 8.03
CA PRO A 162 -31.19 -1.97 6.66
C PRO A 162 -32.21 -0.89 6.25
N LYS A 163 -33.18 -0.55 7.12
CA LYS A 163 -34.22 0.45 6.85
C LYS A 163 -34.43 1.35 8.07
N GLY A 164 -34.09 2.62 7.92
CA GLY A 164 -34.20 3.66 8.94
C GLY A 164 -32.97 4.56 8.91
N ALA A 165 -33.14 5.81 9.35
CA ALA A 165 -32.06 6.81 9.45
C ALA A 165 -30.80 6.26 10.14
N GLU A 166 -30.95 5.33 11.09
CA GLU A 166 -29.87 4.69 11.86
C GLU A 166 -28.88 3.85 11.02
N GLY A 167 -29.32 3.21 9.93
CA GLY A 167 -28.44 2.38 9.08
C GLY A 167 -27.57 3.23 8.14
N GLU A 168 -28.14 4.33 7.62
CA GLU A 168 -27.41 5.34 6.85
C GLU A 168 -26.56 6.23 7.77
N GLU A 169 -27.04 6.58 8.97
CA GLU A 169 -26.26 7.25 10.03
C GLU A 169 -25.07 6.41 10.47
N MET A 170 -25.19 5.08 10.63
CA MET A 170 -24.03 4.25 11.01
C MET A 170 -22.95 4.15 9.93
N LEU A 171 -23.34 4.20 8.64
CA LEU A 171 -22.39 4.32 7.53
C LEU A 171 -21.79 5.73 7.48
N ALA A 172 -22.59 6.77 7.71
CA ALA A 172 -22.12 8.16 7.85
C ALA A 172 -21.18 8.34 9.05
N ASP A 173 -21.41 7.64 10.17
CA ASP A 173 -20.57 7.61 11.37
C ASP A 173 -19.23 6.90 11.14
N CYS A 174 -19.20 5.98 10.18
CA CYS A 174 -17.97 5.33 9.73
C CYS A 174 -17.11 6.24 8.85
N PHE A 175 -17.67 7.27 8.20
CA PHE A 175 -16.93 8.20 7.35
C PHE A 175 -16.55 9.49 8.10
N PRO A 176 -15.32 10.01 7.92
CA PRO A 176 -14.76 10.97 8.86
C PRO A 176 -14.98 12.41 8.41
N ILE A 177 -15.83 13.15 9.11
CA ILE A 177 -15.65 14.61 9.22
C ILE A 177 -15.40 15.00 10.68
N GLU A 178 -15.95 14.25 11.64
CA GLU A 178 -15.78 14.54 13.07
C GLU A 178 -14.97 13.46 13.80
N GLY A 179 -13.78 13.84 14.29
CA GLY A 179 -12.96 13.01 15.17
C GLY A 179 -11.77 12.30 14.50
N LEU A 180 -11.03 13.00 13.64
CA LEU A 180 -9.78 12.54 12.99
C LEU A 180 -8.77 11.91 13.97
N PHE A 181 -8.73 12.29 15.24
CA PHE A 181 -7.80 11.72 16.23
C PHE A 181 -8.42 10.68 17.17
N ARG A 182 -9.72 10.38 17.01
CA ARG A 182 -10.43 9.45 17.89
C ARG A 182 -10.34 8.03 17.36
N LEU A 183 -9.29 7.30 17.74
CA LEU A 183 -9.10 5.85 17.47
C LEU A 183 -10.21 4.94 18.07
N LYS A 184 -11.22 5.52 18.73
CA LYS A 184 -12.44 4.82 19.14
C LYS A 184 -13.34 4.48 17.94
N LYS A 185 -13.29 5.27 16.84
CA LYS A 185 -14.04 4.99 15.62
C LYS A 185 -13.36 3.88 14.79
N PRO A 186 -14.12 2.97 14.17
CA PRO A 186 -13.57 1.77 13.52
C PRO A 186 -12.73 2.10 12.27
N LEU A 187 -13.11 3.09 11.47
CA LEU A 187 -12.36 3.47 10.27
C LEU A 187 -11.02 4.15 10.60
N PRO A 188 -10.95 5.21 11.43
CA PRO A 188 -9.67 5.76 11.88
C PRO A 188 -8.75 4.71 12.51
N LYS A 189 -9.30 3.82 13.35
CA LYS A 189 -8.54 2.71 13.92
C LYS A 189 -7.95 1.81 12.82
N LEU A 190 -8.76 1.41 11.86
CA LEU A 190 -8.34 0.57 10.74
C LEU A 190 -7.28 1.24 9.87
N CYS A 191 -7.46 2.51 9.51
CA CYS A 191 -6.48 3.28 8.73
C CYS A 191 -5.15 3.38 9.47
N PHE A 192 -5.17 3.61 10.79
CA PHE A 192 -3.94 3.69 11.59
C PHE A 192 -3.18 2.36 11.58
N PHE A 193 -3.86 1.25 11.88
CA PHE A 193 -3.21 -0.07 11.87
C PHE A 193 -2.81 -0.53 10.46
N ALA A 194 -3.57 -0.17 9.42
CA ALA A 194 -3.20 -0.47 8.04
C ALA A 194 -1.95 0.32 7.61
N ALA A 195 -1.80 1.58 8.03
CA ALA A 195 -0.58 2.35 7.81
C ALA A 195 0.61 1.83 8.63
N LEU A 196 0.35 1.26 9.81
CA LEU A 196 1.38 0.64 10.66
C LEU A 196 2.02 -0.60 10.03
N VAL A 197 1.30 -1.35 9.20
CA VAL A 197 1.84 -2.56 8.57
C VAL A 197 3.12 -2.29 7.75
N PRO A 198 3.09 -1.44 6.70
CA PRO A 198 4.27 -1.21 5.86
C PRO A 198 5.35 -0.43 6.61
N SER A 199 4.98 0.55 7.45
CA SER A 199 5.96 1.27 8.28
C SER A 199 6.63 0.35 9.29
N GLY A 200 5.89 -0.57 9.91
CA GLY A 200 6.41 -1.55 10.85
C GLY A 200 7.35 -2.54 10.18
N VAL A 201 7.02 -3.03 8.99
CA VAL A 201 7.93 -3.87 8.18
C VAL A 201 9.22 -3.12 7.89
N ARG A 202 9.14 -1.84 7.49
CA ARG A 202 10.33 -1.03 7.22
C ARG A 202 11.22 -0.83 8.46
N VAL A 203 10.63 -0.48 9.60
CA VAL A 203 11.35 -0.34 10.88
C VAL A 203 12.02 -1.66 11.27
N LEU A 204 11.32 -2.79 11.13
CA LEU A 204 11.87 -4.11 11.45
C LEU A 204 13.00 -4.51 10.49
N SER A 205 12.86 -4.23 9.20
CA SER A 205 13.90 -4.49 8.21
C SER A 205 15.15 -3.66 8.48
N ARG A 206 15.00 -2.39 8.87
CA ARG A 206 16.11 -1.51 9.25
C ARG A 206 16.77 -1.97 10.54
N LEU A 207 15.98 -2.35 11.55
CA LEU A 207 16.50 -2.92 12.80
C LEU A 207 17.28 -4.21 12.57
N TYR A 208 16.81 -5.07 11.68
CA TYR A 208 17.54 -6.26 11.26
C TYR A 208 18.87 -5.89 10.57
N TYR A 209 18.84 -4.92 9.65
CA TYR A 209 20.05 -4.46 8.96
C TYR A 209 21.09 -3.88 9.92
N ASP A 210 20.68 -3.02 10.84
CA ASP A 210 21.57 -2.35 11.79
C ASP A 210 22.22 -3.37 12.75
N ILE A 211 21.44 -4.31 13.29
CA ILE A 211 21.93 -5.30 14.27
C ILE A 211 22.88 -6.32 13.63
N PHE A 212 22.58 -6.80 12.43
CA PHE A 212 23.27 -7.94 11.85
C PHE A 212 24.33 -7.58 10.80
N PHE A 213 24.26 -6.39 10.18
CA PHE A 213 25.16 -6.02 9.07
C PHE A 213 26.00 -4.78 9.34
N TRP A 214 25.44 -3.74 9.97
CA TRP A 214 26.18 -2.49 10.20
C TRP A 214 27.00 -2.50 11.50
N GLY A 215 26.47 -3.09 12.56
CA GLY A 215 27.10 -3.10 13.88
C GLY A 215 26.75 -1.86 14.73
N LEU A 216 27.26 -1.81 15.96
CA LEU A 216 26.97 -0.71 16.89
C LEU A 216 27.61 0.61 16.39
N PRO A 217 26.90 1.75 16.49
CA PRO A 217 27.42 3.03 16.03
C PRO A 217 28.61 3.47 16.89
N THR A 218 29.65 3.96 16.23
CA THR A 218 30.92 4.32 16.85
C THR A 218 30.99 5.80 17.25
N ASP A 219 30.32 6.67 16.48
CA ASP A 219 30.35 8.11 16.67
C ASP A 219 28.95 8.75 16.76
N ALA A 220 28.88 9.97 17.32
CA ALA A 220 27.62 10.70 17.51
C ALA A 220 26.89 11.03 16.19
N SER A 221 27.62 11.20 15.09
CA SER A 221 27.06 11.42 13.75
C SER A 221 26.30 10.19 13.23
N GLU A 222 26.82 8.99 13.48
CA GLU A 222 26.17 7.73 13.11
C GLU A 222 24.89 7.52 13.93
N TRP A 223 24.93 7.81 15.23
CA TRP A 223 23.74 7.80 16.08
C TRP A 223 22.65 8.75 15.58
N LEU A 224 23.02 9.98 15.18
CA LEU A 224 22.07 10.95 14.64
C LEU A 224 21.48 10.52 13.29
N LEU A 225 22.29 9.91 12.42
CA LEU A 225 21.85 9.40 11.15
C LEU A 225 20.83 8.27 11.33
N ILE A 226 21.15 7.29 12.18
CA ILE A 226 20.26 6.19 12.53
C ILE A 226 18.95 6.72 13.14
N ALA A 227 19.03 7.64 14.10
CA ALA A 227 17.85 8.26 14.69
C ALA A 227 16.97 8.95 13.64
N THR A 228 17.57 9.68 12.69
CA THR A 228 16.85 10.35 11.61
C THR A 228 16.11 9.37 10.72
N TYR A 229 16.74 8.24 10.40
CA TYR A 229 16.13 7.16 9.63
C TYR A 229 14.92 6.55 10.33
N TYR A 230 15.01 6.22 11.62
CA TYR A 230 13.87 5.70 12.38
C TYR A 230 12.75 6.74 12.55
N ILE A 231 13.08 8.01 12.78
CA ILE A 231 12.10 9.09 12.83
C ILE A 231 11.37 9.21 11.49
N GLY A 232 12.09 9.12 10.37
CA GLY A 232 11.52 9.11 9.03
C GLY A 232 10.54 7.95 8.84
N ASP A 233 10.92 6.73 9.23
CA ASP A 233 10.05 5.56 9.14
C ASP A 233 8.81 5.70 10.02
N ILE A 234 8.94 6.23 11.24
CA ILE A 234 7.80 6.52 12.12
C ILE A 234 6.92 7.63 11.54
N ALA A 235 7.49 8.65 10.90
CA ALA A 235 6.71 9.69 10.23
C ALA A 235 5.85 9.12 9.10
N THR A 236 6.34 8.10 8.38
CA THR A 236 5.55 7.44 7.32
C THR A 236 4.26 6.81 7.85
N LEU A 237 4.21 6.34 9.11
CA LEU A 237 2.98 5.85 9.72
C LEU A 237 1.91 6.95 9.79
N PHE A 238 2.29 8.14 10.25
CA PHE A 238 1.37 9.26 10.38
C PHE A 238 0.93 9.79 9.01
N ILE A 239 1.87 9.90 8.06
CA ILE A 239 1.56 10.29 6.68
C ILE A 239 0.59 9.29 6.07
N GLY A 240 0.89 7.99 6.15
CA GLY A 240 0.05 6.92 5.62
C GLY A 240 -1.34 6.90 6.25
N TYR A 241 -1.43 7.17 7.55
CA TYR A 241 -2.71 7.30 8.24
C TYR A 241 -3.59 8.41 7.64
N PHE A 242 -3.04 9.61 7.44
CA PHE A 242 -3.78 10.72 6.83
C PHE A 242 -4.10 10.47 5.35
N VAL A 243 -3.19 9.86 4.60
CA VAL A 243 -3.41 9.48 3.19
C VAL A 243 -4.57 8.50 3.07
N LEU A 244 -4.60 7.46 3.90
CA LEU A 244 -5.68 6.48 3.90
C LEU A 244 -7.02 7.14 4.23
N LEU A 245 -7.08 8.00 5.24
CA LEU A 245 -8.30 8.73 5.58
C LEU A 245 -8.75 9.67 4.46
N TYR A 246 -7.82 10.38 3.83
CA TYR A 246 -8.09 11.25 2.70
C TYR A 246 -8.67 10.46 1.53
N LEU A 247 -8.05 9.34 1.15
CA LEU A 247 -8.53 8.48 0.06
C LEU A 247 -9.93 7.93 0.36
N MET A 248 -10.19 7.51 1.60
CA MET A 248 -11.51 7.03 2.02
C MET A 248 -12.57 8.12 1.91
N GLN A 249 -12.27 9.35 2.36
CA GLN A 249 -13.16 10.50 2.22
C GLN A 249 -13.43 10.84 0.74
N MET A 250 -12.38 10.77 -0.08
CA MET A 250 -12.48 11.07 -1.50
C MET A 250 -13.35 10.03 -2.24
N PHE A 251 -13.19 8.74 -1.93
CA PHE A 251 -14.05 7.68 -2.49
C PHE A 251 -15.52 7.86 -2.11
N TYR A 252 -15.80 8.19 -0.85
CA TYR A 252 -17.16 8.44 -0.37
C TYR A 252 -17.82 9.65 -1.04
N THR A 253 -17.08 10.76 -1.16
CA THR A 253 -17.57 11.99 -1.79
C THR A 253 -17.89 11.74 -3.28
N GLU A 254 -17.00 11.06 -3.99
CA GLU A 254 -17.17 10.69 -5.40
C GLU A 254 -18.32 9.73 -5.66
N GLU A 255 -18.63 8.85 -4.70
CA GLU A 255 -19.80 7.97 -4.78
C GLU A 255 -21.09 8.76 -4.55
N THR A 256 -21.12 9.60 -3.53
CA THR A 256 -22.29 10.40 -3.16
C THR A 256 -22.73 11.29 -4.32
N LYS A 257 -21.77 11.96 -4.99
CA LYS A 257 -22.05 12.76 -6.20
C LYS A 257 -22.73 11.95 -7.31
N LYS A 258 -22.22 10.74 -7.60
CA LYS A 258 -22.78 9.88 -8.66
C LYS A 258 -24.12 9.29 -8.32
N LYS A 259 -24.37 9.03 -7.03
CA LYS A 259 -25.68 8.57 -6.58
C LYS A 259 -26.72 9.66 -6.86
N ILE A 260 -26.41 10.92 -6.54
CA ILE A 260 -27.26 12.07 -6.86
C ILE A 260 -27.48 12.20 -8.37
N GLU A 261 -26.43 12.12 -9.19
CA GLU A 261 -26.53 12.16 -10.66
C GLU A 261 -27.34 11.00 -11.27
N PHE A 262 -27.37 9.84 -10.63
CA PHE A 262 -28.12 8.67 -11.11
C PHE A 262 -29.59 8.70 -10.69
N GLU A 263 -29.90 9.42 -9.60
CA GLU A 263 -31.26 9.59 -9.07
C GLU A 263 -32.00 10.82 -9.65
N SER A 264 -31.27 11.78 -10.23
CA SER A 264 -31.80 12.94 -10.99
C SER A 264 -32.15 12.61 -12.43
#